data_AF-A0A533USS9-F1
#
_entry.id   AF-A0A533USS9-F1
#
_cell.length_a   1.000
_cell.length_b   1.000
_cell.length_c   1.000
_cell.angle_alpha   90.00
_cell.angle_beta   90.00
_cell.angle_gamma   90.00
#
_symmetry.space_group_name_H-M   'P 1'
#
loop_
_entity.id
_entity.type
_entity.pdbx_description
1 polymer ?
#
loop_
_entity_poly.entity_id
_entity_poly.type
_entity_poly.pdbx_seq_one_letter_code
_entity_poly.pdbx_strand_id
1 'polypeptide(L)'
;MIKAKCGHIVEKKYIDVHNGLCRKCHSNFSYILDLVSKYGEDALVGYWYAMILTNLSPGVNKQEYNCLIGHLIEFYQRQLVMVPSKERYIKKMLFMLNSLREPFDVESIK
;
A
#
# COMPACT_ATOMS: atom_id res chain seq x y z
N MET A 1 -15.65 1.15 25.90
CA MET A 1 -14.92 1.09 24.61
C MET A 1 -13.72 0.18 24.78
N ILE A 2 -13.22 -0.46 23.72
CA ILE A 2 -12.07 -1.37 23.73
C ILE A 2 -11.17 -1.14 22.51
N LYS A 3 -9.93 -1.61 22.59
CA LYS A 3 -8.95 -1.51 21.51
C LYS A 3 -9.23 -2.59 20.46
N ALA A 4 -9.55 -2.18 19.24
CA ALA A 4 -9.67 -3.05 18.07
C ALA A 4 -8.31 -3.64 17.66
N LYS A 5 -8.31 -4.70 16.84
CA LYS A 5 -7.08 -5.29 16.25
C LYS A 5 -6.28 -4.27 15.42
N CYS A 6 -6.97 -3.28 14.83
CA CYS A 6 -6.34 -2.17 14.13
C CYS A 6 -5.75 -1.08 15.08
N GLY A 7 -5.77 -1.29 16.39
CA GLY A 7 -5.22 -0.37 17.39
C GLY A 7 -6.14 0.79 17.80
N HIS A 8 -7.24 1.02 17.08
CA HIS A 8 -8.20 2.09 17.37
C HIS A 8 -9.14 1.75 18.53
N ILE A 9 -9.53 2.75 19.33
CA ILE A 9 -10.50 2.60 20.44
C ILE A 9 -11.93 2.73 19.89
N VAL A 10 -12.79 1.74 20.15
CA VAL A 10 -14.16 1.67 19.61
C VAL A 10 -15.14 0.99 20.57
N GLU A 11 -16.44 1.05 20.28
CA GLU A 11 -17.44 0.29 21.02
C GLU A 11 -17.31 -1.22 20.80
N LYS A 12 -17.45 -2.00 21.88
CA LYS A 12 -17.29 -3.47 21.86
C LYS A 12 -18.24 -4.13 20.86
N LYS A 13 -19.50 -3.71 20.84
CA LYS A 13 -20.53 -4.21 19.92
C LYS A 13 -20.12 -4.14 18.44
N TYR A 14 -19.26 -3.20 18.08
CA TYR A 14 -18.84 -2.99 16.70
C TYR A 14 -17.74 -3.97 16.28
N ILE A 15 -16.80 -4.30 17.16
CA ILE A 15 -15.67 -5.15 16.79
C ILE A 15 -16.08 -6.60 16.57
N ASP A 16 -17.11 -7.07 17.29
CA ASP A 16 -17.56 -8.47 17.27
C ASP A 16 -18.13 -8.85 15.89
N VAL A 17 -18.69 -7.87 15.16
CA VAL A 17 -19.29 -8.06 13.83
C VAL A 17 -18.35 -7.70 12.67
N HIS A 18 -17.22 -7.02 12.94
CA HIS A 18 -16.31 -6.50 11.91
C HIS A 18 -14.89 -7.08 12.03
N ASN A 19 -14.78 -8.37 12.38
CA ASN A 19 -13.52 -9.11 12.47
C ASN A 19 -12.47 -8.47 13.40
N GLY A 20 -12.93 -7.75 14.42
CA GLY A 20 -12.04 -7.04 15.34
C GLY A 20 -11.54 -5.69 14.82
N LEU A 21 -12.03 -5.17 13.69
CA LEU A 21 -11.65 -3.87 13.13
C LEU A 21 -12.63 -2.76 13.52
N CYS A 22 -12.15 -1.52 13.57
CA CYS A 22 -13.03 -0.35 13.63
C CYS A 22 -13.72 -0.12 12.27
N ARG A 23 -14.79 0.69 12.27
CA ARG A 23 -15.59 0.99 11.07
C ARG A 23 -14.75 1.46 9.90
N LYS A 24 -13.89 2.44 10.16
CA LYS A 24 -13.03 3.04 9.14
C LYS A 24 -12.07 2.02 8.52
N CYS A 25 -11.37 1.24 9.36
CA CYS A 25 -10.43 0.23 8.88
C CYS A 25 -11.14 -0.90 8.12
N HIS A 26 -12.32 -1.33 8.59
CA HIS A 26 -13.12 -2.33 7.90
C HIS A 26 -13.57 -1.83 6.51
N SER A 27 -14.09 -0.60 6.42
CA SER A 27 -14.49 0.01 5.15
C SER A 27 -13.32 0.15 4.18
N ASN A 28 -12.16 0.62 4.64
CA ASN A 28 -10.96 0.71 3.80
C ASN A 28 -10.52 -0.66 3.29
N PHE A 29 -10.50 -1.68 4.15
CA PHE A 29 -10.13 -3.03 3.76
C PHE A 29 -11.13 -3.62 2.77
N SER A 30 -12.43 -3.42 2.99
CA SER A 30 -13.50 -3.87 2.10
C SER A 30 -13.37 -3.22 0.71
N TYR A 31 -13.03 -1.93 0.66
CA TYR A 31 -12.78 -1.23 -0.60
C TYR A 31 -11.60 -1.82 -1.37
N ILE A 32 -10.48 -2.10 -0.69
CA ILE A 32 -9.30 -2.71 -1.33
C ILE A 32 -9.64 -4.10 -1.87
N LEU A 33 -10.38 -4.91 -1.10
CA LEU A 33 -10.81 -6.23 -1.55
C LEU A 33 -11.75 -6.16 -2.76
N ASP A 34 -12.71 -5.24 -2.76
CA ASP A 34 -13.63 -5.03 -3.89
C ASP A 34 -12.86 -4.60 -5.15
N LEU A 35 -11.90 -3.69 -5.00
CA LEU A 35 -11.05 -3.22 -6.08
C LEU A 35 -10.21 -4.36 -6.69
N VAL A 36 -9.60 -5.21 -5.86
CA VAL A 36 -8.86 -6.39 -6.33
C VAL A 36 -9.79 -7.40 -7.00
N SER A 37 -10.97 -7.63 -6.43
CA SER A 37 -11.96 -8.58 -6.96
C SER A 37 -12.43 -8.19 -8.35
N LYS A 38 -12.68 -6.89 -8.56
CA LYS A 38 -13.22 -6.35 -9.84
C LYS A 38 -12.17 -6.15 -10.92
N TYR A 39 -10.96 -5.72 -10.54
CA TYR A 39 -9.97 -5.21 -11.49
C TYR A 39 -8.62 -5.95 -11.40
N GLY A 40 -8.51 -6.94 -10.52
CA GLY A 40 -7.32 -7.74 -10.34
C GLY A 40 -6.17 -7.02 -9.63
N GLU A 41 -5.00 -7.64 -9.70
CA GLU A 41 -3.80 -7.18 -8.98
C GLU A 41 -3.28 -5.83 -9.49
N ASP A 42 -3.49 -5.49 -10.76
CA ASP A 42 -3.02 -4.21 -11.33
C ASP A 42 -3.68 -3.00 -10.68
N ALA A 43 -4.97 -3.10 -10.37
CA ALA A 43 -5.65 -2.05 -9.64
C ALA A 43 -5.08 -1.88 -8.23
N LEU A 44 -4.70 -2.97 -7.55
CA LEU A 44 -4.07 -2.89 -6.23
C LEU A 44 -2.72 -2.18 -6.30
N VAL A 45 -1.91 -2.48 -7.32
CA VAL A 45 -0.64 -1.79 -7.56
C VAL A 45 -0.87 -0.30 -7.80
N GLY A 46 -1.84 0.06 -8.66
CA GLY A 46 -2.21 1.45 -8.92
C GLY A 46 -2.72 2.19 -7.68
N TYR A 47 -3.53 1.52 -6.85
CA TYR A 47 -3.97 2.07 -5.56
C TYR A 47 -2.79 2.39 -4.66
N TRP A 48 -1.84 1.46 -4.49
CA TRP A 48 -0.66 1.71 -3.66
C TRP A 48 0.24 2.78 -4.23
N TYR A 49 0.41 2.83 -5.55
CA TYR A 49 1.14 3.92 -6.21
C TYR A 49 0.54 5.29 -5.86
N ALA A 50 -0.78 5.45 -6.02
CA ALA A 50 -1.48 6.69 -5.69
C ALA A 50 -1.37 7.04 -4.20
N MET A 51 -1.49 6.05 -3.31
CA MET A 51 -1.33 6.24 -1.87
C MET A 51 0.09 6.69 -1.51
N ILE A 52 1.11 6.09 -2.11
CA ILE A 52 2.51 6.47 -1.91
C ILE A 52 2.70 7.93 -2.33
N LEU A 53 2.30 8.29 -3.56
CA LEU A 53 2.41 9.66 -4.05
C LEU A 53 1.66 10.69 -3.19
N THR A 54 0.43 10.36 -2.75
CA THR A 54 -0.40 11.26 -1.94
C THR A 54 0.24 11.54 -0.58
N ASN A 55 0.84 10.53 0.06
CA ASN A 55 1.51 10.70 1.34
C ASN A 55 2.91 11.33 1.22
N LEU A 56 3.43 11.47 0.00
CA LEU A 56 4.72 12.10 -0.31
C LEU A 56 4.58 13.55 -0.81
N SER A 57 3.43 14.17 -0.53
CA SER A 57 3.03 15.55 -0.87
C SER A 57 4.09 16.65 -0.53
N PRO A 58 3.95 17.88 -1.08
CA PRO A 58 5.02 18.89 -1.09
C PRO A 58 5.51 19.23 0.33
N GLY A 59 6.77 18.95 0.62
CA GLY A 59 7.40 19.18 1.91
C GLY A 59 8.21 18.00 2.44
N VAL A 60 7.99 16.79 1.91
CA VAL A 60 8.84 15.62 2.22
C VAL A 60 10.23 15.82 1.63
N ASN A 61 11.26 15.72 2.46
CA ASN A 61 12.64 15.83 1.99
C ASN A 61 12.93 14.69 1.02
N LYS A 62 13.62 14.96 -0.11
CA LYS A 62 14.07 13.95 -1.09
C LYS A 62 14.77 12.76 -0.41
N GLN A 63 15.44 12.98 0.71
CA GLN A 63 16.06 11.91 1.51
C GLN A 63 15.02 10.98 2.17
N GLU A 64 13.96 11.54 2.77
CA GLU A 64 12.88 10.76 3.38
C GLU A 64 12.10 9.97 2.34
N TYR A 65 11.87 10.60 1.17
CA TYR A 65 11.31 9.95 -0.01
C TYR A 65 12.14 8.73 -0.42
N ASN A 66 13.45 8.92 -0.66
CA ASN A 66 14.34 7.84 -1.08
C ASN A 66 14.44 6.73 -0.02
N CYS A 67 14.41 7.10 1.27
CA CYS A 67 14.43 6.16 2.39
C CYS A 67 13.17 5.28 2.40
N LEU A 68 11.99 5.87 2.30
CA LEU A 68 10.72 5.12 2.26
C LEU A 68 10.67 4.16 1.07
N ILE A 69 10.99 4.65 -0.13
CA ILE A 69 10.97 3.81 -1.34
C ILE A 69 12.01 2.69 -1.23
N GLY A 70 13.21 2.96 -0.71
CA GLY A 70 14.23 1.96 -0.42
C GLY A 70 13.73 0.85 0.51
N HIS A 71 13.15 1.22 1.65
CA HIS A 71 12.61 0.25 2.61
C HIS A 71 11.46 -0.59 2.02
N LEU A 72 10.60 0.01 1.19
CA LEU A 72 9.53 -0.74 0.51
C LEU A 72 10.10 -1.74 -0.50
N ILE A 73 11.14 -1.37 -1.25
CA ILE A 73 11.83 -2.29 -2.17
C ILE A 73 12.42 -3.47 -1.40
N GLU A 74 13.17 -3.20 -0.33
CA GLU A 74 13.75 -4.25 0.51
C GLU A 74 12.68 -5.19 1.08
N PHE A 75 11.57 -4.64 1.55
CA PHE A 75 10.43 -5.42 2.04
C PHE A 75 9.90 -6.35 0.95
N TYR A 76 9.59 -5.82 -0.25
CA TYR A 76 9.02 -6.63 -1.33
C TYR A 76 10.02 -7.64 -1.90
N GLN A 77 11.32 -7.33 -1.92
CA GLN A 77 12.36 -8.32 -2.27
C GLN A 77 12.36 -9.51 -1.31
N ARG A 78 12.22 -9.27 0.01
CA ARG A 78 12.08 -10.36 0.99
C ARG A 78 10.79 -11.15 0.78
N GLN A 79 9.69 -10.48 0.43
CA GLN A 79 8.40 -11.14 0.18
C GLN A 79 8.44 -12.11 -1.01
N LEU A 80 9.31 -11.91 -2.02
CA LEU A 80 9.47 -12.88 -3.12
C LEU A 80 9.83 -14.29 -2.62
N VAL A 81 10.62 -14.36 -1.55
CA VAL A 81 11.02 -15.63 -0.93
C VAL A 81 9.95 -16.14 0.04
N MET A 82 9.37 -15.23 0.83
CA MET A 82 8.43 -15.61 1.89
C MET A 82 7.04 -16.00 1.37
N VAL A 83 6.60 -15.42 0.26
CA VAL A 83 5.23 -15.55 -0.25
C VAL A 83 5.24 -15.78 -1.77
N PRO A 84 5.76 -16.93 -2.24
CA PRO A 84 5.89 -17.21 -3.68
C PRO A 84 4.53 -17.22 -4.40
N SER A 85 3.43 -17.51 -3.69
CA SER A 85 2.07 -17.44 -4.25
C SER A 85 1.64 -16.03 -4.70
N LYS A 86 2.39 -14.98 -4.33
CA LYS A 86 2.14 -13.59 -4.71
C LYS A 86 3.26 -13.01 -5.59
N GLU A 87 4.11 -13.84 -6.17
CA GLU A 87 5.27 -13.42 -6.96
C GLU A 87 4.90 -12.37 -8.04
N ARG A 88 3.82 -12.59 -8.79
CA ARG A 88 3.37 -11.67 -9.86
C ARG A 88 3.08 -10.27 -9.31
N TYR A 89 2.27 -10.17 -8.26
CA TYR A 89 1.97 -8.91 -7.59
C TYR A 89 3.23 -8.25 -7.03
N ILE A 90 4.09 -9.03 -6.36
CA ILE A 90 5.32 -8.53 -5.75
C ILE A 90 6.26 -7.94 -6.81
N LYS A 91 6.42 -8.63 -7.95
CA LYS A 91 7.21 -8.13 -9.09
C LYS A 91 6.65 -6.81 -9.65
N LYS A 92 5.33 -6.67 -9.75
CA LYS A 92 4.69 -5.42 -10.18
C LYS A 92 4.91 -4.28 -9.19
N MET A 93 4.79 -4.56 -7.88
CA MET A 93 5.11 -3.58 -6.84
C MET A 93 6.57 -3.14 -6.90
N LEU A 94 7.51 -4.07 -7.09
CA LEU A 94 8.93 -3.75 -7.25
C LEU A 94 9.18 -2.88 -8.49
N PHE A 95 8.56 -3.20 -9.62
CA PHE A 95 8.66 -2.38 -10.83
C PHE A 95 8.17 -0.95 -10.57
N MET A 96 6.98 -0.81 -9.98
CA MET A 96 6.40 0.48 -9.62
C MET A 96 7.31 1.26 -8.67
N LEU A 97 7.82 0.64 -7.60
CA LEU A 97 8.69 1.31 -6.64
C LEU A 97 10.03 1.76 -7.25
N ASN A 98 10.59 0.97 -8.17
CA ASN A 98 11.81 1.40 -8.87
C ASN A 98 11.54 2.58 -9.81
N SER A 99 10.37 2.65 -10.47
CA SER A 99 9.97 3.82 -11.27
C SER A 99 9.80 5.11 -10.46
N LEU A 100 9.66 5.00 -9.13
CA LEU A 100 9.63 6.15 -8.23
C LEU A 100 11.04 6.66 -7.87
N ARG A 101 12.09 5.83 -7.94
CA ARG A 101 13.47 6.27 -7.63
C ARG A 101 14.08 7.11 -8.74
N GLU A 102 13.79 6.74 -9.99
CA GLU A 102 14.15 7.48 -11.18
C GLU A 102 12.86 8.10 -11.74
N PRO A 103 12.43 9.27 -11.25
CA PRO A 103 11.27 9.93 -11.84
C PRO A 103 11.52 10.04 -13.34
N PHE A 104 10.61 9.47 -14.12
CA PHE A 104 10.66 9.54 -15.58
C PHE A 104 10.72 11.03 -15.95
N ASP A 105 11.86 11.48 -16.48
CA ASP A 105 12.02 12.87 -16.87
C ASP A 105 11.19 13.11 -18.13
N VAL A 106 9.96 13.59 -17.95
CA VAL A 106 9.07 13.90 -19.08
C VAL A 106 9.69 14.98 -19.98
N GLU A 107 10.61 15.80 -19.47
CA GLU A 107 11.34 16.78 -20.28
C GLU A 107 12.37 16.13 -21.20
N SER A 108 12.83 14.91 -20.90
CA SER A 108 13.75 14.14 -21.75
C SER A 108 13.10 13.56 -23.02
N ILE A 109 11.78 13.69 -23.17
CA ILE A 109 11.01 13.27 -24.36
C ILE A 109 10.83 14.43 -25.37
N LYS A 110 11.38 15.62 -25.10
CA LYS A 110 11.38 16.74 -26.06
C LYS A 110 12.46 16.56 -27.12
#